data_AF-A0AAD7NBS9-F1
#
_entry.id   AF-A0AAD7NBS9-F1
#
_cell.length_a   1.000
_cell.length_b   1.000
_cell.length_c   1.000
_cell.angle_alpha   90.00
_cell.angle_beta   90.00
_cell.angle_gamma   90.00
#
_symmetry.space_group_name_H-M   'P 1'
#
loop_
_entity.id
_entity.type
_entity.pdbx_description
1 polymer ?
#
loop_
_entity_poly.entity_id
_entity_poly.type
_entity_poly.pdbx_seq_one_letter_code
_entity_poly.pdbx_strand_id
1 'polypeptide(L)'
;MSHIREPGKSCPPSVLESILRTKRTTEGCAWGDSLDNFFTSKPDGEDYAWTDVWTTSVLQELGVMGSDILREPEMRVRAPWPVLKFPQATASDSDAAAEPQRLHVDPFQTDEFPKLAESIAIEYLPEALCVHDPDHRVSGNQATGAVIHYKRLYPRPELRPEAHPQYTGHLYLTRQSRLGCGHHSNVYRASFQLPAPLETQHVAVVAKIAVPRPEARDFLNHEAAIYNSFPEHLAHEYSGYALVPGLKYPVPVGAVVPKFFGYYVPAHQGYDARNTAEPSPILLLEECGSPVDPQTLSHDNKAECFSLFLRLHLSGFLQKSAFKKNILVQPGPLTVPPPQRSSQSPSFRVIDFGRAFARPSKNPKEWMDEREMEVRDVQKVLRIPRHSMH
;
A
#
# COMPACT_ATOMS: atom_id res chain seq x y z
N MET A 1 54.74 21.91 -19.99
CA MET A 1 54.97 22.27 -18.57
C MET A 1 53.63 22.22 -17.84
N SER A 2 53.51 21.29 -16.88
CA SER A 2 52.68 21.35 -15.64
C SER A 2 51.19 21.74 -15.75
N HIS A 3 50.18 21.00 -15.27
CA HIS A 3 50.09 19.99 -14.21
C HIS A 3 48.86 19.07 -14.42
N ILE A 4 49.08 17.75 -14.33
CA ILE A 4 48.04 16.75 -14.06
C ILE A 4 47.97 16.59 -12.53
N ARG A 5 46.78 16.71 -11.93
CA ARG A 5 46.53 16.37 -10.53
C ARG A 5 46.09 14.91 -10.44
N GLU A 6 46.80 14.12 -9.65
CA GLU A 6 46.44 12.74 -9.32
C GLU A 6 45.17 12.68 -8.44
N PRO A 7 44.29 11.67 -8.61
CA PRO A 7 43.26 11.35 -7.65
C PRO A 7 43.82 10.40 -6.58
N GLY A 8 44.25 10.96 -5.45
CA GLY A 8 44.63 10.21 -4.26
C GLY A 8 43.77 10.58 -3.07
N LYS A 9 42.77 9.73 -2.76
CA LYS A 9 42.28 9.36 -1.42
C LYS A 9 41.18 8.31 -1.58
N SER A 10 41.57 7.05 -1.39
CA SER A 10 40.67 5.89 -1.31
C SER A 10 39.63 6.09 -0.21
N CYS A 11 38.36 5.87 -0.56
CA CYS A 11 37.28 5.69 0.40
C CYS A 11 37.62 4.49 1.31
N PRO A 12 37.37 4.52 2.63
CA PRO A 12 37.50 3.33 3.46
C PRO A 12 36.53 2.24 2.95
N PRO A 13 36.85 0.95 3.14
CA PRO A 13 36.05 -0.14 2.59
C PRO A 13 34.61 -0.01 3.08
N SER A 14 33.68 0.12 2.13
CA SER A 14 32.29 0.45 2.39
C SER A 14 31.54 -0.75 2.96
N VAL A 15 30.40 -0.48 3.60
CA VAL A 15 29.43 -1.44 4.18
C VAL A 15 29.20 -2.69 3.30
N LEU A 16 29.31 -2.53 1.97
CA LEU A 16 29.26 -3.56 0.94
C LEU A 16 30.25 -4.71 1.15
N GLU A 17 31.50 -4.45 1.58
CA GLU A 17 32.46 -5.53 1.84
C GLU A 17 32.10 -6.39 3.07
N SER A 18 31.38 -5.82 4.05
CA SER A 18 30.97 -6.55 5.25
C SER A 18 29.79 -7.51 5.01
N ILE A 19 28.91 -7.15 4.07
CA ILE A 19 27.74 -7.94 3.66
C ILE A 19 28.19 -9.27 2.99
N LEU A 20 29.33 -9.27 2.31
CA LEU A 20 29.86 -10.40 1.55
C LEU A 20 30.42 -11.57 2.38
N ARG A 21 30.59 -11.42 3.70
CA ARG A 21 31.11 -12.53 4.54
C ARG A 21 30.07 -13.63 4.81
N THR A 22 28.79 -13.35 4.58
CA THR A 22 27.71 -14.35 4.64
C THR A 22 27.25 -14.68 3.23
N LYS A 23 27.69 -15.84 2.71
CA LYS A 23 27.37 -16.29 1.34
C LYS A 23 25.89 -16.57 1.06
N ARG A 24 25.00 -16.44 2.04
CA ARG A 24 23.55 -16.67 1.93
C ARG A 24 22.78 -15.78 2.90
N THR A 25 21.55 -15.42 2.56
CA THR A 25 20.56 -14.96 3.55
C THR A 25 20.20 -16.10 4.51
N THR A 26 19.58 -15.79 5.64
CA THR A 26 18.99 -16.78 6.58
C THR A 26 17.97 -17.70 5.91
N GLU A 27 17.40 -17.29 4.78
CA GLU A 27 16.47 -18.08 3.95
C GLU A 27 17.14 -18.79 2.76
N GLY A 28 18.48 -18.82 2.70
CA GLY A 28 19.22 -19.63 1.73
C GLY A 28 19.38 -19.02 0.33
N CYS A 29 18.95 -17.77 0.10
CA CYS A 29 19.19 -17.06 -1.17
C CYS A 29 20.68 -16.75 -1.32
N ALA A 30 21.25 -17.06 -2.49
CA ALA A 30 22.64 -16.75 -2.82
C ALA A 30 22.79 -15.24 -3.04
N TRP A 31 23.69 -14.60 -2.29
CA TRP A 31 24.21 -13.28 -2.67
C TRP A 31 25.00 -13.47 -3.96
N GLY A 32 24.86 -12.56 -4.93
CA GLY A 32 25.74 -12.57 -6.10
C GLY A 32 27.21 -12.61 -5.67
N ASP A 33 28.04 -13.37 -6.38
CA ASP A 33 29.41 -13.71 -5.96
C ASP A 33 30.38 -12.50 -5.87
N SER A 34 30.02 -11.35 -6.44
CA SER A 34 30.76 -10.07 -6.36
C SER A 34 29.83 -8.85 -6.26
N LEU A 35 30.40 -7.70 -5.83
CA LEU A 35 29.72 -6.40 -5.79
C LEU A 35 29.20 -5.93 -7.15
N ASP A 36 29.79 -6.43 -8.24
CA ASP A 36 29.41 -6.10 -9.62
C ASP A 36 28.02 -6.65 -9.98
N ASN A 37 27.44 -7.49 -9.12
CA ASN A 37 26.09 -8.02 -9.29
C ASN A 37 24.99 -7.12 -8.74
N PHE A 38 25.34 -5.96 -8.19
CA PHE A 38 24.40 -5.03 -7.59
C PHE A 38 24.24 -3.78 -8.45
N PHE A 39 23.03 -3.57 -8.95
CA PHE A 39 22.69 -2.40 -9.75
C PHE A 39 21.94 -1.41 -8.88
N THR A 40 22.34 -0.15 -8.95
CA THR A 40 21.76 0.95 -8.19
C THR A 40 20.93 1.82 -9.12
N SER A 41 19.63 1.98 -8.85
CA SER A 41 18.82 3.03 -9.49
C SER A 41 18.53 4.13 -8.48
N LYS A 42 18.66 5.40 -8.91
CA LYS A 42 18.17 6.56 -8.16
C LYS A 42 16.98 7.12 -8.93
N PRO A 43 15.83 7.37 -8.29
CA PRO A 43 14.78 8.16 -8.93
C PRO A 43 15.33 9.55 -9.28
N ASP A 44 15.08 10.01 -10.49
CA ASP A 44 15.48 11.35 -10.94
C ASP A 44 14.87 12.45 -10.05
N GLY A 45 15.70 13.43 -9.67
CA GLY A 45 15.21 14.75 -9.22
C GLY A 45 15.02 14.99 -7.71
N GLU A 46 15.34 14.06 -6.81
CA GLU A 46 15.24 14.31 -5.36
C GLU A 46 16.57 14.20 -4.59
N ASP A 47 16.87 15.21 -3.76
CA ASP A 47 18.08 15.31 -2.91
C ASP A 47 18.20 14.22 -1.81
N TYR A 48 17.21 13.34 -1.67
CA TYR A 48 17.12 12.35 -0.58
C TYR A 48 16.81 10.93 -1.07
N ALA A 49 17.27 10.55 -2.26
CA ALA A 49 17.01 9.23 -2.83
C ALA A 49 17.64 8.08 -2.01
N TRP A 50 16.84 7.08 -1.63
CA TRP A 50 17.35 5.74 -1.36
C TRP A 50 17.91 5.13 -2.66
N THR A 51 18.68 4.06 -2.52
CA THR A 51 19.22 3.33 -3.66
C THR A 51 18.63 1.93 -3.67
N ASP A 52 17.82 1.63 -4.68
CA ASP A 52 17.34 0.27 -4.90
C ASP A 52 18.49 -0.57 -5.43
N VAL A 53 18.63 -1.78 -4.89
CA VAL A 53 19.75 -2.66 -5.18
C VAL A 53 19.23 -3.96 -5.78
N TRP A 54 19.50 -4.14 -7.08
CA TRP A 54 19.08 -5.31 -7.85
C TRP A 54 20.19 -6.34 -7.91
N THR A 55 19.89 -7.64 -7.76
CA THR A 55 20.88 -8.70 -7.98
C THR A 55 20.94 -9.13 -9.45
N THR A 56 22.09 -9.60 -9.93
CA THR A 56 22.24 -10.21 -11.26
C THR A 56 21.31 -11.40 -11.47
N SER A 57 21.02 -12.19 -10.43
CA SER A 57 20.03 -13.28 -10.52
C SER A 57 18.64 -12.77 -10.88
N VAL A 58 18.24 -11.63 -10.29
CA VAL A 58 17.01 -10.93 -10.68
C VAL A 58 17.15 -10.49 -12.13
N LEU A 59 18.23 -9.83 -12.56
CA LEU A 59 18.34 -9.39 -13.96
C LEU A 59 18.42 -10.53 -15.01
N GLN A 60 18.96 -11.69 -14.62
CA GLN A 60 19.12 -12.86 -15.47
C GLN A 60 17.81 -13.64 -15.64
N GLU A 61 17.02 -13.79 -14.58
CA GLU A 61 15.64 -14.32 -14.65
C GLU A 61 14.74 -13.45 -15.56
N LEU A 62 15.11 -12.18 -15.72
CA LEU A 62 14.36 -11.18 -16.47
C LEU A 62 14.80 -11.06 -17.95
N GLY A 63 15.80 -11.83 -18.40
CA GLY A 63 16.27 -11.84 -19.79
C GLY A 63 17.02 -10.56 -20.23
N VAL A 64 17.48 -9.75 -19.28
CA VAL A 64 18.01 -8.39 -19.52
C VAL A 64 19.53 -8.38 -19.75
N MET A 65 20.23 -9.50 -19.51
CA MET A 65 21.67 -9.61 -19.76
C MET A 65 21.98 -9.77 -21.25
N GLY A 66 21.94 -8.64 -21.97
CA GLY A 66 22.60 -8.41 -23.26
C GLY A 66 23.73 -7.38 -23.11
N SER A 67 24.76 -7.45 -23.94
CA SER A 67 26.10 -6.88 -23.77
C SER A 67 26.25 -5.35 -23.68
N ASP A 68 25.18 -4.56 -23.71
CA ASP A 68 25.25 -3.09 -23.74
C ASP A 68 24.43 -2.46 -22.60
N ILE A 69 25.07 -2.38 -21.43
CA ILE A 69 24.53 -1.81 -20.20
C ILE A 69 24.66 -0.28 -20.27
N LEU A 70 23.53 0.45 -20.29
CA LEU A 70 23.34 1.82 -19.74
C LEU A 70 21.88 2.29 -20.00
N ARG A 71 20.89 1.45 -19.68
CA ARG A 71 19.51 1.90 -19.49
C ARG A 71 19.08 1.48 -18.09
N GLU A 72 18.66 2.44 -17.28
CA GLU A 72 18.06 2.13 -15.99
C GLU A 72 16.89 1.17 -16.21
N PRO A 73 16.89 -0.02 -15.60
CA PRO A 73 15.75 -0.92 -15.74
C PRO A 73 14.55 -0.28 -15.04
N GLU A 74 13.44 -0.12 -15.78
CA GLU A 74 12.17 0.30 -15.19
C GLU A 74 11.80 -0.66 -14.05
N MET A 75 11.40 -0.10 -12.91
CA MET A 75 11.00 -0.84 -11.72
C MET A 75 9.87 -1.82 -12.08
N ARG A 76 10.14 -3.12 -12.05
CA ARG A 76 9.10 -4.13 -12.36
C ARG A 76 8.11 -4.23 -11.21
N VAL A 77 6.90 -3.74 -11.47
CA VAL A 77 5.73 -3.98 -10.61
C VAL A 77 5.34 -5.45 -10.74
N ARG A 78 5.31 -6.18 -9.63
CA ARG A 78 4.78 -7.56 -9.63
C ARG A 78 3.26 -7.52 -9.57
N ALA A 79 2.58 -8.23 -10.47
CA ALA A 79 1.13 -8.40 -10.39
C ALA A 79 0.79 -9.31 -9.19
N PRO A 80 0.04 -8.82 -8.20
CA PRO A 80 -0.35 -9.66 -7.07
C PRO A 80 -1.52 -10.57 -7.47
N TRP A 81 -1.65 -11.72 -6.80
CA TRP A 81 -2.72 -12.67 -7.11
C TRP A 81 -4.01 -12.39 -6.30
N PRO A 82 -5.23 -12.53 -6.89
CA PRO A 82 -5.53 -12.89 -8.28
C PRO A 82 -5.38 -11.72 -9.26
N VAL A 83 -5.08 -12.02 -10.52
CA VAL A 83 -4.95 -10.99 -11.57
C VAL A 83 -6.32 -10.58 -12.11
N LEU A 84 -6.66 -9.30 -11.98
CA LEU A 84 -7.82 -8.67 -12.60
C LEU A 84 -7.65 -8.78 -14.12
N LYS A 85 -8.53 -9.54 -14.74
CA LYS A 85 -8.57 -9.66 -16.20
C LYS A 85 -9.36 -8.49 -16.76
N PHE A 86 -8.66 -7.55 -17.38
CA PHE A 86 -9.30 -6.55 -18.23
C PHE A 86 -9.70 -7.22 -19.55
N PRO A 87 -10.94 -7.04 -20.05
CA PRO A 87 -11.26 -7.49 -21.39
C PRO A 87 -10.35 -6.77 -22.39
N GLN A 88 -9.63 -7.55 -23.19
CA GLN A 88 -8.81 -7.01 -24.27
C GLN A 88 -9.75 -6.36 -25.30
N ALA A 89 -9.43 -5.14 -25.75
CA ALA A 89 -10.22 -4.36 -26.71
C ALA A 89 -10.23 -4.95 -28.14
N THR A 90 -10.00 -6.26 -28.30
CA THR A 90 -9.86 -6.94 -29.59
C THR A 90 -10.61 -8.26 -29.59
N ALA A 91 -11.83 -8.25 -30.14
CA ALA A 91 -12.29 -9.18 -31.18
C ALA A 91 -13.82 -9.09 -31.31
N SER A 92 -14.24 -9.04 -32.56
CA SER A 92 -15.61 -9.05 -33.08
C SER A 92 -16.56 -10.02 -32.37
N ASP A 93 -17.77 -9.52 -32.14
CA ASP A 93 -19.00 -10.25 -31.85
C ASP A 93 -19.16 -11.48 -32.76
N SER A 94 -18.98 -12.67 -32.20
CA SER A 94 -19.78 -13.86 -32.53
C SER A 94 -19.24 -15.05 -31.73
N ASP A 95 -19.61 -15.20 -30.47
CA ASP A 95 -19.78 -16.52 -29.87
C ASP A 95 -20.56 -16.36 -28.56
N ALA A 96 -21.83 -16.79 -28.60
CA ALA A 96 -22.70 -16.88 -27.44
C ALA A 96 -22.19 -18.00 -26.51
N ALA A 97 -21.16 -17.69 -25.73
CA ALA A 97 -20.70 -18.56 -24.66
C ALA A 97 -21.74 -18.61 -23.55
N ALA A 98 -22.19 -19.82 -23.22
CA ALA A 98 -23.16 -20.09 -22.17
C ALA A 98 -22.78 -19.36 -20.86
N GLU A 99 -23.71 -18.58 -20.31
CA GLU A 99 -23.55 -17.94 -19.01
C GLU A 99 -23.18 -19.00 -17.96
N PRO A 100 -22.00 -18.92 -17.33
CA PRO A 100 -21.69 -19.81 -16.23
C PRO A 100 -22.72 -19.58 -15.13
N GLN A 101 -23.37 -20.64 -14.66
CA GLN A 101 -24.30 -20.61 -13.54
C GLN A 101 -23.63 -19.90 -12.36
N ARG A 102 -23.97 -18.63 -12.14
CA ARG A 102 -23.49 -17.85 -11.00
C ARG A 102 -24.08 -18.51 -9.76
N LEU A 103 -23.25 -19.23 -9.00
CA LEU A 103 -23.62 -19.64 -7.65
C LEU A 103 -24.02 -18.38 -6.90
N HIS A 104 -25.25 -18.36 -6.39
CA HIS A 104 -25.81 -17.24 -5.66
C HIS A 104 -25.14 -17.17 -4.28
N VAL A 105 -23.92 -16.65 -4.22
CA VAL A 105 -23.21 -16.40 -2.97
C VAL A 105 -23.84 -15.19 -2.28
N ASP A 106 -24.12 -15.29 -0.99
CA ASP A 106 -24.59 -14.16 -0.19
C ASP A 106 -23.49 -13.08 -0.13
N PRO A 107 -23.71 -11.87 -0.67
CA PRO A 107 -22.68 -10.84 -0.72
C PRO A 107 -22.29 -10.30 0.66
N PHE A 108 -23.04 -10.62 1.72
CA PHE A 108 -22.67 -10.28 3.11
C PHE A 108 -21.74 -11.32 3.76
N GLN A 109 -21.56 -12.52 3.16
CA GLN A 109 -20.60 -13.53 3.61
C GLN A 109 -19.20 -13.20 3.09
N THR A 110 -18.55 -12.23 3.73
CA THR A 110 -17.31 -11.68 3.19
C THR A 110 -16.16 -12.69 3.13
N ASP A 111 -16.11 -13.67 4.05
CA ASP A 111 -15.00 -14.64 4.21
C ASP A 111 -14.74 -15.52 2.98
N GLU A 112 -15.72 -15.61 2.08
CA GLU A 112 -15.61 -16.38 0.85
C GLU A 112 -14.94 -15.60 -0.29
N PHE A 113 -14.90 -14.26 -0.22
CA PHE A 113 -14.37 -13.45 -1.30
C PHE A 113 -12.86 -13.27 -1.23
N PRO A 114 -12.13 -13.42 -2.35
CA PRO A 114 -10.70 -13.16 -2.40
C PRO A 114 -10.42 -11.68 -2.12
N LYS A 115 -9.33 -11.41 -1.40
CA LYS A 115 -8.88 -10.04 -1.16
C LYS A 115 -8.54 -9.36 -2.47
N LEU A 116 -8.94 -8.10 -2.63
CA LEU A 116 -8.47 -7.27 -3.73
C LEU A 116 -7.01 -6.89 -3.48
N ALA A 117 -6.10 -7.68 -4.05
CA ALA A 117 -4.67 -7.46 -3.91
C ALA A 117 -4.10 -6.55 -4.98
N GLU A 118 -4.78 -6.40 -6.13
CA GLU A 118 -4.33 -5.59 -7.26
C GLU A 118 -4.72 -4.12 -7.14
N SER A 119 -3.92 -3.26 -7.77
CA SER A 119 -4.29 -1.87 -8.00
C SER A 119 -5.35 -1.83 -9.09
N ILE A 120 -6.42 -1.05 -8.87
CA ILE A 120 -7.38 -0.72 -9.91
C ILE A 120 -6.92 0.60 -10.51
N ALA A 121 -6.68 0.62 -11.83
CA ALA A 121 -6.33 1.87 -12.48
C ALA A 121 -7.44 2.92 -12.29
N ILE A 122 -7.06 4.18 -12.14
CA ILE A 122 -7.95 5.25 -11.68
C ILE A 122 -9.20 5.42 -12.57
N GLU A 123 -9.07 5.11 -13.86
CA GLU A 123 -10.11 5.10 -14.87
C GLU A 123 -11.21 4.06 -14.60
N TYR A 124 -10.88 2.94 -13.96
CA TYR A 124 -11.81 1.86 -13.64
C TYR A 124 -12.35 1.89 -12.20
N LEU A 125 -11.83 2.78 -11.35
CA LEU A 125 -12.40 2.99 -10.03
C LEU A 125 -13.84 3.54 -10.13
N PRO A 126 -14.81 3.02 -9.36
CA PRO A 126 -16.19 3.50 -9.43
C PRO A 126 -16.31 4.99 -9.12
N GLU A 127 -17.09 5.71 -9.91
CA GLU A 127 -17.44 7.11 -9.62
C GLU A 127 -18.59 7.19 -8.62
N ALA A 128 -19.51 6.22 -8.71
CA ALA A 128 -20.61 6.04 -7.78
C ALA A 128 -20.45 4.72 -7.02
N LEU A 129 -20.94 4.71 -5.78
CA LEU A 129 -20.93 3.54 -4.91
C LEU A 129 -22.30 3.33 -4.29
N CYS A 130 -22.90 2.18 -4.55
CA CYS A 130 -24.15 1.74 -3.91
C CYS A 130 -23.78 0.93 -2.66
N VAL A 131 -24.11 1.47 -1.48
CA VAL A 131 -23.78 0.86 -0.19
C VAL A 131 -25.00 0.14 0.36
N HIS A 132 -24.86 -1.16 0.54
CA HIS A 132 -25.83 -2.04 1.18
C HIS A 132 -25.41 -2.26 2.64
N ASP A 133 -26.16 -1.72 3.59
CA ASP A 133 -25.83 -1.72 5.02
C ASP A 133 -27.08 -2.06 5.86
N PRO A 134 -27.49 -3.34 5.91
CA PRO A 134 -28.66 -3.78 6.67
C PRO A 134 -28.52 -3.52 8.18
N ASP A 135 -27.28 -3.35 8.66
CA ASP A 135 -26.98 -3.14 10.06
C ASP A 135 -26.88 -1.66 10.45
N HIS A 136 -27.06 -0.69 9.55
CA HIS A 136 -26.99 0.74 9.88
C HIS A 136 -25.65 1.15 10.52
N ARG A 137 -24.54 0.67 9.96
CA ARG A 137 -23.18 1.04 10.37
C ARG A 137 -22.79 2.43 9.87
N VAL A 138 -23.21 2.83 8.66
CA VAL A 138 -22.89 4.16 8.11
C VAL A 138 -23.88 5.24 8.54
N SER A 139 -25.16 4.89 8.73
CA SER A 139 -26.24 5.82 9.07
C SER A 139 -26.80 5.47 10.44
N GLY A 140 -26.79 6.40 11.40
CA GLY A 140 -27.26 6.12 12.75
C GLY A 140 -28.75 5.79 12.88
N ASN A 141 -29.61 6.23 11.94
CA ASN A 141 -31.08 6.22 12.08
C ASN A 141 -31.89 6.05 10.76
N GLN A 142 -31.29 5.58 9.65
CA GLN A 142 -32.06 5.42 8.40
C GLN A 142 -32.93 4.15 8.41
N ALA A 143 -33.99 4.14 7.57
CA ALA A 143 -34.89 2.99 7.44
C ALA A 143 -34.14 1.72 6.99
N THR A 144 -34.45 0.59 7.64
CA THR A 144 -33.89 -0.74 7.36
C THR A 144 -33.99 -1.10 5.88
N GLY A 145 -32.85 -1.44 5.26
CA GLY A 145 -32.79 -2.00 3.90
C GLY A 145 -32.63 -1.00 2.75
N ALA A 146 -32.54 0.31 3.01
CA ALA A 146 -32.31 1.28 1.96
C ALA A 146 -30.85 1.25 1.47
N VAL A 147 -30.65 1.21 0.14
CA VAL A 147 -29.33 1.39 -0.49
C VAL A 147 -28.94 2.86 -0.41
N ILE A 148 -27.74 3.14 0.07
CA ILE A 148 -27.23 4.51 0.17
C ILE A 148 -26.29 4.77 -0.99
N HIS A 149 -26.56 5.84 -1.74
CA HIS A 149 -25.72 6.24 -2.86
C HIS A 149 -24.62 7.18 -2.39
N TYR A 150 -23.40 6.86 -2.81
CA TYR A 150 -22.19 7.63 -2.56
C TYR A 150 -21.55 8.03 -3.89
N LYS A 151 -20.78 9.11 -3.86
CA LYS A 151 -19.93 9.59 -4.95
C LYS A 151 -18.47 9.60 -4.51
N ARG A 152 -17.57 9.26 -5.41
CA ARG A 152 -16.12 9.27 -5.18
C ARG A 152 -15.61 10.70 -5.11
N LEU A 153 -14.90 11.02 -4.03
CA LEU A 153 -14.18 12.28 -3.87
C LEU A 153 -12.67 12.10 -4.16
N TYR A 154 -12.10 10.95 -3.75
CA TYR A 154 -10.71 10.59 -4.03
C TYR A 154 -10.58 9.14 -4.54
N PRO A 155 -9.55 8.81 -5.36
CA PRO A 155 -8.74 9.80 -6.05
C PRO A 155 -9.60 10.64 -6.99
N ARG A 156 -9.23 11.91 -7.15
CA ARG A 156 -10.08 12.85 -7.91
C ARG A 156 -10.26 12.28 -9.30
N PRO A 157 -11.50 12.17 -9.81
CA PRO A 157 -11.67 11.94 -11.23
C PRO A 157 -10.95 13.10 -11.91
N GLU A 158 -9.88 12.83 -12.65
CA GLU A 158 -9.38 13.81 -13.60
C GLU A 158 -10.55 14.19 -14.53
N LEU A 159 -10.50 15.37 -15.14
CA LEU A 159 -11.51 15.78 -16.12
C LEU A 159 -11.51 14.78 -17.27
N ARG A 160 -12.31 13.72 -17.12
CA ARG A 160 -12.48 12.71 -18.15
C ARG A 160 -13.20 13.37 -19.32
N PRO A 161 -12.87 13.00 -20.56
CA PRO A 161 -13.72 13.30 -21.70
C PRO A 161 -15.15 12.82 -21.37
N GLU A 162 -16.17 13.61 -21.67
CA GLU A 162 -17.59 13.40 -21.29
C GLU A 162 -18.21 12.06 -21.76
N ALA A 163 -17.44 11.22 -22.46
CA ALA A 163 -17.90 9.98 -23.09
C ALA A 163 -17.65 8.70 -22.27
N HIS A 164 -17.06 8.76 -21.07
CA HIS A 164 -16.88 7.54 -20.26
C HIS A 164 -18.14 7.14 -19.49
N PRO A 165 -18.49 5.83 -19.44
CA PRO A 165 -19.62 5.37 -18.64
C PRO A 165 -19.39 5.68 -17.16
N GLN A 166 -20.42 6.18 -16.48
CA GLN A 166 -20.40 6.29 -15.02
C GLN A 166 -20.39 4.89 -14.39
N TYR A 167 -19.21 4.47 -13.96
CA TYR A 167 -19.03 3.19 -13.31
C TYR A 167 -19.59 3.20 -11.88
N THR A 168 -20.53 2.31 -11.60
CA THR A 168 -21.15 2.15 -10.27
C THR A 168 -20.70 0.85 -9.64
N GLY A 169 -20.01 0.93 -8.50
CA GLY A 169 -19.65 -0.23 -7.69
C GLY A 169 -20.70 -0.51 -6.62
N HIS A 170 -20.73 -1.73 -6.09
CA HIS A 170 -21.57 -2.08 -4.94
C HIS A 170 -20.71 -2.52 -3.76
N LEU A 171 -20.96 -1.93 -2.58
CA LEU A 171 -20.31 -2.28 -1.33
C LEU A 171 -21.33 -2.91 -0.38
N TYR A 172 -21.01 -4.09 0.15
CA TYR A 172 -21.87 -4.80 1.10
C TYR A 172 -21.19 -4.78 2.47
N LEU A 173 -21.81 -4.06 3.41
CA LEU A 173 -21.34 -3.88 4.78
C LEU A 173 -22.20 -4.67 5.74
N THR A 174 -21.56 -5.30 6.72
CA THR A 174 -22.25 -6.04 7.77
C THR A 174 -21.51 -5.90 9.10
N ARG A 175 -22.25 -5.89 10.21
CA ARG A 175 -21.71 -5.77 11.56
C ARG A 175 -20.79 -6.93 11.91
N GLN A 176 -21.07 -8.12 11.39
CA GLN A 176 -20.38 -9.38 11.65
C GLN A 176 -18.93 -9.32 11.14
N SER A 177 -18.68 -8.62 10.05
CA SER A 177 -17.35 -8.51 9.42
C SER A 177 -16.49 -7.35 9.94
N ARG A 178 -16.72 -6.91 11.19
CA ARG A 178 -15.91 -5.84 11.81
C ARG A 178 -14.50 -6.35 12.14
N LEU A 179 -13.49 -5.78 11.48
CA LEU A 179 -12.07 -6.07 11.72
C LEU A 179 -11.51 -5.32 12.94
N GLY A 180 -12.03 -4.11 13.21
CA GLY A 180 -11.49 -3.28 14.28
C GLY A 180 -12.37 -2.10 14.66
N CYS A 181 -12.13 -1.61 15.88
CA CYS A 181 -12.73 -0.39 16.43
C CYS A 181 -11.62 0.50 16.98
N GLY A 182 -11.43 1.66 16.37
CA GLY A 182 -10.52 2.70 16.81
C GLY A 182 -11.24 3.82 17.55
N HIS A 183 -10.48 4.82 18.01
CA HIS A 183 -11.06 5.98 18.70
C HIS A 183 -11.91 6.86 17.77
N HIS A 184 -11.60 6.87 16.47
CA HIS A 184 -12.23 7.71 15.46
C HIS A 184 -12.89 6.93 14.32
N SER A 185 -12.74 5.61 14.25
CA SER A 185 -13.26 4.85 13.12
C SER A 185 -13.63 3.42 13.49
N ASN A 186 -14.60 2.86 12.79
CA ASN A 186 -14.80 1.43 12.69
C ASN A 186 -14.24 0.93 11.36
N VAL A 187 -13.69 -0.29 11.38
CA VAL A 187 -13.06 -0.92 10.22
C VAL A 187 -13.77 -2.23 9.95
N TYR A 188 -14.23 -2.41 8.72
CA TYR A 188 -14.96 -3.58 8.26
C TYR A 188 -14.24 -4.23 7.11
N ARG A 189 -14.31 -5.54 7.04
CA ARG A 189 -14.10 -6.28 5.80
C ARG A 189 -15.41 -6.26 5.04
N ALA A 190 -15.38 -5.86 3.78
CA ALA A 190 -16.58 -5.63 2.98
C ALA A 190 -16.43 -6.35 1.64
N SER A 191 -17.54 -6.92 1.15
CA SER A 191 -17.60 -7.37 -0.23
C SER A 191 -17.75 -6.15 -1.13
N PHE A 192 -16.96 -6.10 -2.18
CA PHE A 192 -16.95 -5.04 -3.17
C PHE A 192 -17.11 -5.64 -4.56
N GLN A 193 -18.21 -5.29 -5.20
CA GLN A 193 -18.51 -5.67 -6.57
C GLN A 193 -18.02 -4.55 -7.49
N LEU A 194 -17.06 -4.88 -8.34
CA LEU A 194 -16.51 -3.96 -9.31
C LEU A 194 -17.49 -3.76 -10.49
N PRO A 195 -17.53 -2.55 -11.08
CA PRO A 195 -18.36 -2.24 -12.24
C PRO A 195 -17.81 -2.90 -13.51
N ALA A 196 -18.64 -3.12 -14.53
CA ALA A 196 -18.16 -3.40 -15.88
C ALA A 196 -17.11 -2.37 -16.31
N PRO A 197 -16.05 -2.77 -17.04
CA PRO A 197 -15.78 -4.11 -17.56
C PRO A 197 -15.14 -5.09 -16.55
N LEU A 198 -14.89 -4.66 -15.31
CA LEU A 198 -14.27 -5.46 -14.25
C LEU A 198 -15.25 -6.40 -13.53
N GLU A 199 -16.47 -6.54 -14.06
CA GLU A 199 -17.67 -7.14 -13.47
C GLU A 199 -17.61 -8.65 -13.17
N THR A 200 -16.40 -9.22 -13.10
CA THR A 200 -16.23 -10.66 -13.08
C THR A 200 -16.32 -11.27 -11.68
N GLN A 201 -16.05 -10.54 -10.59
CA GLN A 201 -15.98 -11.11 -9.23
C GLN A 201 -16.29 -10.10 -8.11
N HIS A 202 -16.95 -10.59 -7.05
CA HIS A 202 -16.93 -9.94 -5.74
C HIS A 202 -15.54 -10.12 -5.12
N VAL A 203 -14.95 -9.03 -4.64
CA VAL A 203 -13.65 -9.04 -3.95
C VAL A 203 -13.81 -8.46 -2.56
N ALA A 204 -12.91 -8.83 -1.65
CA ALA A 204 -12.90 -8.27 -0.30
C ALA A 204 -11.99 -7.03 -0.24
N VAL A 205 -12.51 -5.96 0.35
CA VAL A 205 -11.79 -4.72 0.68
C VAL A 205 -11.97 -4.36 2.15
N VAL A 206 -11.14 -3.44 2.64
CA VAL A 206 -11.35 -2.80 3.94
C VAL A 206 -12.17 -1.54 3.73
N ALA A 207 -13.29 -1.43 4.44
CA ALA A 207 -14.08 -0.23 4.56
C ALA A 207 -13.88 0.40 5.95
N LYS A 208 -13.23 1.56 5.98
CA LYS A 208 -13.07 2.38 7.19
C LYS A 208 -14.11 3.49 7.19
N ILE A 209 -14.87 3.58 8.27
CA ILE A 209 -15.93 4.57 8.45
C ILE A 209 -15.71 5.32 9.76
N ALA A 210 -16.07 6.60 9.80
CA ALA A 210 -15.92 7.42 11.00
C ALA A 210 -16.98 7.04 12.04
N VAL A 211 -16.60 7.04 13.32
CA VAL A 211 -17.57 7.00 14.44
C VAL A 211 -18.41 8.30 14.44
N PRO A 212 -19.59 8.36 15.09
CA PRO A 212 -20.49 9.51 15.02
C PRO A 212 -19.99 10.69 15.88
N ARG A 213 -18.83 11.24 15.52
CA ARG A 213 -18.19 12.43 16.10
C ARG A 213 -17.68 13.32 14.96
N PRO A 214 -17.84 14.65 15.03
CA PRO A 214 -17.36 15.54 13.96
C PRO A 214 -15.86 15.39 13.70
N GLU A 215 -15.04 15.30 14.75
CA GLU A 215 -13.58 15.21 14.63
C GLU A 215 -13.15 13.90 13.98
N ALA A 216 -13.93 12.83 14.19
CA ALA A 216 -13.67 11.54 13.55
C ALA A 216 -13.82 11.60 12.03
N ARG A 217 -14.77 12.41 11.54
CA ARG A 217 -14.95 12.67 10.11
C ARG A 217 -13.82 13.50 9.54
N ASP A 218 -13.34 14.51 10.29
CA ASP A 218 -12.16 15.28 9.91
C ASP A 218 -10.92 14.39 9.77
N PHE A 219 -10.68 13.49 10.74
CA PHE A 219 -9.55 12.55 10.68
C PHE A 219 -9.65 11.59 9.50
N LEU A 220 -10.84 11.08 9.17
CA LEU A 220 -11.03 10.18 8.04
C LEU A 220 -10.84 10.90 6.69
N ASN A 221 -11.34 12.13 6.57
CA ASN A 221 -11.14 12.96 5.38
C ASN A 221 -9.65 13.31 5.20
N HIS A 222 -8.96 13.67 6.28
CA HIS A 222 -7.53 13.94 6.27
C HIS A 222 -6.73 12.70 5.85
N GLU A 223 -7.06 11.54 6.41
CA GLU A 223 -6.44 10.26 6.04
C GLU A 223 -6.61 9.95 4.54
N ALA A 224 -7.81 10.15 4.01
CA ALA A 224 -8.09 9.96 2.58
C ALA A 224 -7.27 10.92 1.71
N ALA A 225 -7.11 12.18 2.12
CA ALA A 225 -6.28 13.15 1.41
C ALA A 225 -4.80 12.74 1.42
N ILE A 226 -4.30 12.19 2.54
CA ILE A 226 -2.94 11.67 2.62
C ILE A 226 -2.76 10.47 1.68
N TYR A 227 -3.67 9.50 1.69
CA TYR A 227 -3.62 8.36 0.75
C TYR A 227 -3.61 8.82 -0.71
N ASN A 228 -4.46 9.79 -1.05
CA ASN A 228 -4.50 10.37 -2.40
C ASN A 228 -3.20 11.09 -2.80
N SER A 229 -2.39 11.53 -1.83
CA SER A 229 -1.14 12.23 -2.09
C SER A 229 0.09 11.33 -2.16
N PHE A 230 -0.03 10.05 -1.78
CA PHE A 230 1.11 9.14 -1.86
C PHE A 230 1.52 8.90 -3.32
N PRO A 231 2.83 8.91 -3.62
CA PRO A 231 3.31 8.41 -4.89
C PRO A 231 3.01 6.92 -5.01
N GLU A 232 2.72 6.46 -6.24
CA GLU A 232 2.25 5.10 -6.51
C GLU A 232 3.18 4.00 -5.98
N HIS A 233 4.50 4.24 -6.01
CA HIS A 233 5.48 3.25 -5.55
C HIS A 233 5.37 2.91 -4.06
N LEU A 234 4.72 3.73 -3.25
CA LEU A 234 4.49 3.38 -1.85
C LEU A 234 3.41 2.30 -1.68
N ALA A 235 2.50 2.14 -2.65
CA ALA A 235 1.40 1.17 -2.59
C ALA A 235 1.62 -0.08 -3.48
N HIS A 236 2.66 -0.06 -4.31
CA HIS A 236 2.98 -1.14 -5.24
C HIS A 236 3.98 -2.15 -4.67
N GLU A 237 3.82 -3.40 -5.12
CA GLU A 237 4.74 -4.49 -4.79
C GLU A 237 5.84 -4.58 -5.84
N TYR A 238 7.09 -4.52 -5.37
CA TYR A 238 8.27 -4.65 -6.20
C TYR A 238 9.03 -5.92 -5.81
N SER A 239 10.01 -6.28 -6.61
CA SER A 239 10.97 -7.33 -6.27
C SER A 239 12.34 -6.75 -6.00
N GLY A 240 13.09 -7.37 -5.10
CA GLY A 240 14.47 -7.00 -4.82
C GLY A 240 14.65 -6.50 -3.40
N TYR A 241 15.75 -5.79 -3.17
CA TYR A 241 16.08 -5.23 -1.87
C TYR A 241 16.40 -3.74 -1.96
N ALA A 242 16.04 -2.98 -0.91
CA ALA A 242 16.33 -1.57 -0.79
C ALA A 242 17.44 -1.34 0.23
N LEU A 243 18.42 -0.49 -0.13
CA LEU A 243 19.33 0.11 0.84
C LEU A 243 18.72 1.42 1.34
N VAL A 244 18.15 1.37 2.53
CA VAL A 244 17.46 2.52 3.13
C VAL A 244 18.41 3.23 4.11
N PRO A 245 18.70 4.54 3.93
CA PRO A 245 19.50 5.30 4.87
C PRO A 245 19.03 5.15 6.32
N GLY A 246 19.93 4.75 7.21
CA GLY A 246 19.63 4.44 8.62
C GLY A 246 19.47 2.95 8.91
N LEU A 247 19.55 2.08 7.90
CA LEU A 247 19.67 0.64 8.05
C LEU A 247 21.04 0.15 7.56
N LYS A 248 21.61 -0.81 8.29
CA LYS A 248 22.90 -1.42 7.97
C LYS A 248 22.81 -2.46 6.87
N TYR A 249 21.69 -3.17 6.80
CA TYR A 249 21.48 -4.28 5.89
C TYR A 249 20.31 -3.98 4.94
N PRO A 250 20.37 -4.49 3.70
CA PRO A 250 19.27 -4.42 2.75
C PRO A 250 18.00 -5.09 3.30
N VAL A 251 16.85 -4.55 2.93
CA VAL A 251 15.51 -5.06 3.28
C VAL A 251 14.68 -5.31 2.03
N PRO A 252 13.73 -6.24 2.03
CA PRO A 252 12.88 -6.47 0.86
C PRO A 252 12.16 -5.20 0.38
N VAL A 253 12.12 -4.98 -0.93
CA VAL A 253 11.32 -3.90 -1.53
C VAL A 253 9.86 -4.34 -1.62
N GLY A 254 9.10 -4.12 -0.55
CA GLY A 254 7.63 -4.31 -0.53
C GLY A 254 6.87 -3.00 -0.46
N ALA A 255 5.57 -3.04 -0.74
CA ALA A 255 4.73 -1.84 -0.58
C ALA A 255 4.73 -1.36 0.88
N VAL A 256 4.77 -0.05 1.05
CA VAL A 256 4.88 0.64 2.34
C VAL A 256 3.49 0.89 2.94
N VAL A 257 2.52 1.27 2.11
CA VAL A 257 1.15 1.62 2.50
C VAL A 257 0.13 0.73 1.78
N PRO A 258 -1.09 0.57 2.32
CA PRO A 258 -2.18 -0.11 1.63
C PRO A 258 -2.48 0.50 0.27
N LYS A 259 -2.96 -0.33 -0.67
CA LYS A 259 -3.63 0.20 -1.87
C LYS A 259 -4.88 1.00 -1.48
N PHE A 260 -5.09 2.10 -2.20
CA PHE A 260 -6.17 3.04 -1.98
C PHE A 260 -7.23 2.90 -3.09
N PHE A 261 -8.42 2.41 -2.74
CA PHE A 261 -9.51 2.17 -3.69
C PHE A 261 -10.57 3.29 -3.70
N GLY A 262 -10.35 4.32 -2.89
CA GLY A 262 -11.06 5.57 -2.95
C GLY A 262 -11.70 6.00 -1.64
N TYR A 263 -12.12 7.26 -1.63
CA TYR A 263 -12.84 7.89 -0.56
C TYR A 263 -14.16 8.40 -1.10
N TYR A 264 -15.24 7.96 -0.47
CA TYR A 264 -16.60 8.14 -0.95
C TYR A 264 -17.42 8.91 0.09
N VAL A 265 -18.22 9.86 -0.40
CA VAL A 265 -19.16 10.64 0.42
C VAL A 265 -20.59 10.43 -0.10
N PRO A 266 -21.63 10.51 0.74
CA PRO A 266 -23.02 10.45 0.29
C PRO A 266 -23.31 11.41 -0.86
N ALA A 267 -24.09 10.93 -1.83
CA ALA A 267 -24.30 11.62 -3.10
C ALA A 267 -25.42 12.68 -3.07
N HIS A 268 -26.20 12.78 -1.98
CA HIS A 268 -27.31 13.70 -1.89
C HIS A 268 -26.85 15.17 -1.81
N GLN A 269 -27.69 16.07 -2.32
CA GLN A 269 -27.42 17.50 -2.31
C GLN A 269 -27.39 18.04 -0.88
N GLY A 270 -26.40 18.89 -0.58
CA GLY A 270 -26.27 19.51 0.74
C GLY A 270 -25.58 18.63 1.80
N TYR A 271 -24.98 17.49 1.41
CA TYR A 271 -24.20 16.64 2.32
C TYR A 271 -23.16 17.45 3.10
N ASP A 272 -23.22 17.39 4.42
CA ASP A 272 -22.25 17.95 5.35
C ASP A 272 -21.41 16.83 5.97
N ALA A 273 -20.16 16.74 5.54
CA ALA A 273 -19.19 15.77 6.03
C ALA A 273 -18.99 15.82 7.55
N ARG A 274 -19.32 16.91 8.24
CA ARG A 274 -19.23 17.03 9.71
C ARG A 274 -20.53 16.71 10.45
N ASN A 275 -21.67 16.70 9.76
CA ASN A 275 -22.96 16.40 10.35
C ASN A 275 -23.10 14.91 10.69
N THR A 276 -22.95 14.56 11.97
CA THR A 276 -22.96 13.15 12.43
C THR A 276 -24.32 12.45 12.31
N ALA A 277 -25.39 13.19 12.02
CA ALA A 277 -26.70 12.61 11.70
C ALA A 277 -26.75 12.02 10.28
N GLU A 278 -25.90 12.50 9.38
CA GLU A 278 -25.80 12.00 8.01
C GLU A 278 -24.99 10.70 7.93
N PRO A 279 -25.04 9.96 6.81
CA PRO A 279 -24.19 8.80 6.63
C PRO A 279 -22.71 9.17 6.68
N SER A 280 -21.91 8.32 7.33
CA SER A 280 -20.46 8.47 7.43
C SER A 280 -19.78 8.35 6.05
N PRO A 281 -18.74 9.14 5.75
CA PRO A 281 -17.86 8.85 4.61
C PRO A 281 -17.22 7.48 4.72
N ILE A 282 -16.82 6.91 3.58
CA ILE A 282 -16.20 5.58 3.50
C ILE A 282 -14.83 5.69 2.83
N LEU A 283 -13.80 5.19 3.50
CA LEU A 283 -12.46 5.02 2.96
C LEU A 283 -12.24 3.54 2.62
N LEU A 284 -12.00 3.23 1.34
CA LEU A 284 -11.75 1.87 0.85
C LEU A 284 -10.25 1.62 0.66
N LEU A 285 -9.75 0.55 1.28
CA LEU A 285 -8.33 0.19 1.33
C LEU A 285 -8.09 -1.32 1.10
N GLU A 286 -6.85 -1.68 0.79
CA GLU A 286 -6.35 -3.06 0.82
C GLU A 286 -6.50 -3.70 2.21
N GLU A 287 -6.89 -4.98 2.24
CA GLU A 287 -6.89 -5.78 3.45
C GLU A 287 -5.50 -6.35 3.77
N CYS A 288 -4.81 -5.72 4.72
CA CYS A 288 -3.38 -5.95 4.97
C CYS A 288 -3.06 -6.92 6.12
N GLY A 289 -4.04 -7.70 6.59
CA GLY A 289 -3.87 -8.68 7.66
C GLY A 289 -4.04 -8.12 9.07
N SER A 290 -3.19 -8.56 10.00
CA SER A 290 -3.33 -8.31 11.45
C SER A 290 -2.21 -7.44 12.00
N PRO A 291 -2.43 -6.70 13.10
CA PRO A 291 -1.36 -5.99 13.81
C PRO A 291 -0.14 -6.86 14.12
N VAL A 292 1.07 -6.32 13.96
CA VAL A 292 2.29 -6.99 14.39
C VAL A 292 2.36 -7.13 15.91
N ASP A 293 3.01 -8.19 16.37
CA ASP A 293 3.52 -8.28 17.73
C ASP A 293 5.05 -8.11 17.75
N PRO A 294 5.59 -6.95 18.18
CA PRO A 294 7.03 -6.70 18.24
C PRO A 294 7.83 -7.73 19.05
N GLN A 295 7.18 -8.49 19.94
CA GLN A 295 7.85 -9.52 20.73
C GLN A 295 8.18 -10.77 19.92
N THR A 296 7.37 -11.08 18.91
CA THR A 296 7.50 -12.30 18.10
C THR A 296 8.24 -12.06 16.79
N LEU A 297 8.41 -10.80 16.38
CA LEU A 297 9.17 -10.46 15.17
C LEU A 297 10.65 -10.80 15.31
N SER A 298 11.19 -11.43 14.27
CA SER A 298 12.64 -11.60 14.07
C SER A 298 13.34 -10.25 13.93
N HIS A 299 14.68 -10.24 14.02
CA HIS A 299 15.46 -9.03 13.78
C HIS A 299 15.27 -8.48 12.36
N ASP A 300 15.21 -9.36 11.37
CA ASP A 300 15.02 -8.99 9.96
C ASP A 300 13.62 -8.38 9.75
N ASN A 301 12.57 -8.98 10.32
CA ASN A 301 11.21 -8.44 10.22
C ASN A 301 11.06 -7.09 10.93
N LYS A 302 11.79 -6.87 12.03
CA LYS A 302 11.85 -5.56 12.70
C LYS A 302 12.55 -4.52 11.84
N ALA A 303 13.64 -4.90 11.18
CA ALA A 303 14.36 -4.01 10.26
C ALA A 303 13.47 -3.64 9.06
N GLU A 304 12.74 -4.61 8.49
CA GLU A 304 11.78 -4.36 7.41
C GLU A 304 10.65 -3.43 7.86
N CYS A 305 10.01 -3.70 9.00
CA CYS A 305 8.98 -2.81 9.56
C CYS A 305 9.50 -1.39 9.80
N PHE A 306 10.73 -1.25 10.31
CA PHE A 306 11.35 0.06 10.51
C PHE A 306 11.63 0.77 9.18
N SER A 307 12.05 0.01 8.16
CA SER A 307 12.29 0.54 6.81
C SER A 307 11.05 1.18 6.20
N LEU A 308 9.83 0.71 6.54
CA LEU A 308 8.59 1.29 6.03
C LEU A 308 8.47 2.77 6.42
N PHE A 309 8.79 3.11 7.66
CA PHE A 309 8.75 4.50 8.14
C PHE A 309 9.86 5.35 7.54
N LEU A 310 11.07 4.80 7.41
CA LEU A 310 12.17 5.50 6.74
C LEU A 310 11.83 5.79 5.27
N ARG A 311 11.18 4.84 4.59
CA ARG A 311 10.71 5.02 3.22
C ARG A 311 9.55 6.03 3.13
N LEU A 312 8.63 6.06 4.10
CA LEU A 312 7.65 7.16 4.19
C LEU A 312 8.36 8.52 4.31
N HIS A 313 9.36 8.64 5.19
CA HIS A 313 10.09 9.89 5.42
C HIS A 313 10.81 10.39 4.18
N LEU A 314 11.46 9.47 3.46
CA LEU A 314 12.19 9.78 2.24
C LEU A 314 11.25 10.14 1.09
N SER A 315 10.01 9.63 1.08
CA SER A 315 8.94 10.12 0.18
C SER A 315 8.24 11.39 0.67
N GLY A 316 8.73 12.04 1.72
CA GLY A 316 8.19 13.32 2.19
C GLY A 316 6.92 13.19 3.05
N PHE A 317 6.72 12.07 3.74
CA PHE A 317 5.58 11.83 4.65
C PHE A 317 6.02 11.50 6.08
N LEU A 318 5.27 11.99 7.08
CA LEU A 318 5.35 11.57 8.48
C LEU A 318 4.03 10.94 8.89
N GLN A 319 4.04 9.81 9.59
CA GLN A 319 2.81 9.09 9.92
C GLN A 319 2.13 9.60 11.21
N LYS A 320 2.92 10.05 12.18
CA LYS A 320 2.55 10.74 13.44
C LYS A 320 1.70 9.93 14.43
N SER A 321 1.65 8.62 14.27
CA SER A 321 0.87 7.69 15.08
C SER A 321 1.54 6.31 15.10
N ALA A 322 2.85 6.31 15.39
CA ALA A 322 3.69 5.12 15.44
C ALA A 322 3.26 4.22 16.61
N PHE A 323 2.31 3.32 16.35
CA PHE A 323 1.87 2.30 17.28
C PHE A 323 1.93 0.93 16.61
N LYS A 324 2.20 -0.14 17.39
CA LYS A 324 2.25 -1.51 16.84
C LYS A 324 0.98 -1.93 16.09
N LYS A 325 -0.18 -1.40 16.49
CA LYS A 325 -1.47 -1.64 15.80
C LYS A 325 -1.57 -1.04 14.40
N ASN A 326 -0.69 -0.07 14.10
CA ASN A 326 -0.65 0.65 12.83
C ASN A 326 0.41 0.07 11.89
N ILE A 327 1.01 -1.07 12.25
CA ILE A 327 1.87 -1.87 11.39
C ILE A 327 1.16 -3.22 11.25
N LEU A 328 0.66 -3.51 10.06
CA LEU A 328 -0.04 -4.76 9.76
C LEU A 328 0.92 -5.76 9.11
N VAL A 329 0.65 -7.04 9.35
CA VAL A 329 1.37 -8.17 8.77
C VAL A 329 0.38 -9.18 8.19
N GLN A 330 0.74 -9.75 7.04
CA GLN A 330 0.05 -10.86 6.41
C GLN A 330 1.04 -11.88 5.85
N PRO A 331 0.61 -13.14 5.62
CA PRO A 331 1.42 -14.13 4.92
C PRO A 331 1.82 -13.61 3.53
N GLY A 332 3.07 -13.82 3.14
CA GLY A 332 3.62 -13.38 1.86
C GLY A 332 4.45 -14.46 1.16
N PRO A 333 5.16 -14.11 0.08
CA PRO A 333 5.07 -12.81 -0.59
C PRO A 333 3.72 -12.66 -1.31
N LEU A 334 3.21 -11.44 -1.47
CA LEU A 334 1.91 -11.23 -2.16
C LEU A 334 1.94 -11.56 -3.66
N THR A 335 3.13 -11.84 -4.18
CA THR A 335 3.41 -12.18 -5.56
C THR A 335 3.10 -13.64 -5.87
N VAL A 336 2.82 -14.46 -4.86
CA VAL A 336 2.33 -15.84 -5.02
C VAL A 336 0.85 -15.96 -4.62
N PRO A 337 0.12 -16.95 -5.15
CA PRO A 337 -1.27 -17.23 -4.77
C PRO A 337 -1.44 -17.46 -3.26
N PRO A 338 -2.60 -17.11 -2.67
CA PRO A 338 -2.86 -17.26 -1.23
C PRO A 338 -2.48 -18.62 -0.62
N PRO A 339 -2.73 -19.79 -1.28
CA PRO A 339 -2.34 -21.09 -0.72
C PRO A 339 -0.83 -21.32 -0.60
N GLN A 340 -0.02 -20.53 -1.31
CA GLN A 340 1.44 -20.61 -1.31
C GLN A 340 2.09 -19.56 -0.40
N ARG A 341 1.29 -18.63 0.16
CA ARG A 341 1.78 -17.60 1.06
C ARG A 341 2.10 -18.20 2.42
N SER A 342 3.14 -17.69 3.07
CA SER A 342 3.66 -18.19 4.33
C SER A 342 3.94 -17.06 5.31
N SER A 343 3.88 -17.36 6.61
CA SER A 343 4.36 -16.46 7.67
C SER A 343 5.89 -16.44 7.79
N GLN A 344 6.59 -17.31 7.06
CA GLN A 344 8.06 -17.29 6.98
C GLN A 344 8.56 -16.08 6.18
N SER A 345 7.84 -15.71 5.12
CA SER A 345 8.12 -14.56 4.25
C SER A 345 6.97 -13.54 4.32
N PRO A 346 6.74 -12.91 5.49
CA PRO A 346 5.61 -12.02 5.69
C PRO A 346 5.68 -10.76 4.82
N SER A 347 4.55 -10.08 4.64
CA SER A 347 4.48 -8.75 4.04
C SER A 347 3.86 -7.77 5.02
N PHE A 348 4.40 -6.56 5.07
CA PHE A 348 4.03 -5.55 6.05
C PHE A 348 3.45 -4.29 5.41
N ARG A 349 2.59 -3.57 6.14
CA ARG A 349 2.02 -2.28 5.73
C ARG A 349 1.92 -1.33 6.92
N VAL A 350 2.16 -0.05 6.69
CA VAL A 350 1.85 1.01 7.64
C VAL A 350 0.47 1.58 7.33
N ILE A 351 -0.38 1.74 8.35
CA ILE A 351 -1.76 2.22 8.21
C ILE A 351 -2.05 3.41 9.13
N ASP A 352 -3.30 3.90 9.09
CA ASP A 352 -3.85 4.89 10.01
C ASP A 352 -3.21 6.28 9.89
N PHE A 353 -3.35 6.90 8.73
CA PHE A 353 -2.74 8.20 8.38
C PHE A 353 -3.59 9.41 8.77
N GLY A 354 -4.57 9.26 9.67
CA GLY A 354 -5.43 10.37 10.10
C GLY A 354 -4.68 11.53 10.77
N ARG A 355 -3.44 11.30 11.24
CA ARG A 355 -2.59 12.35 11.85
C ARG A 355 -1.36 12.70 11.01
N ALA A 356 -1.23 12.11 9.84
CA ALA A 356 -0.01 12.20 9.03
C ALA A 356 0.19 13.59 8.43
N PHE A 357 1.42 13.88 8.04
CA PHE A 357 1.80 15.11 7.34
C PHE A 357 2.54 14.80 6.05
N ALA A 358 2.34 15.63 5.04
CA ALA A 358 3.09 15.64 3.78
C ALA A 358 3.91 16.94 3.68
N ARG A 359 5.14 16.85 3.18
CA ARG A 359 5.97 18.03 2.86
C ARG A 359 5.28 18.87 1.75
N PRO A 360 5.37 20.21 1.73
CA PRO A 360 6.14 21.11 2.61
C PRO A 360 5.30 21.74 3.72
N SER A 361 4.37 21.03 4.36
CA SER A 361 3.51 21.61 5.39
C SER A 361 4.23 22.22 6.60
N LYS A 362 5.55 22.01 6.73
CA LYS A 362 6.41 22.47 7.83
C LYS A 362 7.71 23.06 7.29
N ASN A 363 8.34 23.93 8.07
CA ASN A 363 9.68 24.41 7.76
C ASN A 363 10.70 23.25 7.86
N PRO A 364 11.86 23.32 7.15
CA PRO A 364 12.82 22.21 7.10
C PRO A 364 13.34 21.74 8.46
N LYS A 365 13.52 22.66 9.43
CA LYS A 365 14.02 22.30 10.76
C LYS A 365 12.98 21.49 11.54
N GLU A 366 11.74 21.99 11.60
CA GLU A 366 10.64 21.32 12.27
C GLU A 366 10.36 19.94 11.65
N TRP A 367 10.43 19.84 10.32
CA TRP A 367 10.34 18.56 9.62
C TRP A 367 11.38 17.55 10.12
N MET A 368 12.65 17.96 10.20
CA MET A 368 13.74 17.09 10.65
C MET A 368 13.57 16.70 12.13
N ASP A 369 13.18 17.64 12.99
CA ASP A 369 12.92 17.38 14.41
C ASP A 369 11.79 16.35 14.59
N GLU A 370 10.70 16.48 13.84
CA GLU A 370 9.58 15.53 13.89
C GLU A 370 9.91 14.17 13.29
N ARG A 371 10.69 14.15 12.20
CA ARG A 371 11.20 12.92 11.60
C ARG A 371 12.05 12.13 12.60
N GLU A 372 12.98 12.80 13.28
CA GLU A 372 13.80 12.17 14.32
C GLU A 372 12.97 11.65 15.49
N MET A 373 11.94 12.40 15.90
CA MET A 373 11.01 11.98 16.94
C MET A 373 10.27 10.71 16.54
N GLU A 374 9.71 10.66 15.33
CA GLU A 374 9.02 9.48 14.82
C GLU A 374 9.96 8.27 14.70
N VAL A 375 11.20 8.46 14.24
CA VAL A 375 12.23 7.40 14.24
C VAL A 375 12.40 6.78 15.63
N ARG A 376 12.53 7.62 16.68
CA ARG A 376 12.69 7.14 18.07
C ARG A 376 11.45 6.40 18.55
N ASP A 377 10.26 6.88 18.21
CA ASP A 377 9.00 6.24 18.57
C ASP A 377 8.85 4.87 17.91
N VAL A 378 9.15 4.76 16.61
CA VAL A 378 9.10 3.48 15.89
C VAL A 378 10.12 2.49 16.45
N GLN A 379 11.36 2.92 16.72
CA GLN A 379 12.38 2.07 17.37
C GLN A 379 11.88 1.53 18.71
N LYS A 380 11.24 2.37 19.53
CA LYS A 380 10.65 1.98 20.82
C LYS A 380 9.52 0.97 20.63
N VAL A 381 8.62 1.20 19.67
CA VAL A 381 7.49 0.32 19.34
C VAL A 381 7.98 -1.05 18.90
N LEU A 382 8.98 -1.10 18.01
CA LEU A 382 9.56 -2.33 17.47
C LEU A 382 10.60 -2.98 18.40
N ARG A 383 10.91 -2.34 19.54
CA ARG A 383 11.94 -2.77 20.51
C ARG A 383 13.31 -2.96 19.87
N ILE A 384 13.69 -2.06 18.96
CA ILE A 384 15.02 -2.09 18.35
C ILE A 384 15.98 -1.30 19.24
N PRO A 385 17.11 -1.88 19.70
CA PRO A 385 18.06 -1.15 20.51
C PRO A 385 18.68 0.01 19.72
N ARG A 386 18.89 1.15 20.37
CA ARG A 386 19.47 2.35 19.72
C ARG A 386 20.83 2.11 19.08
N HIS A 387 21.59 1.15 19.61
CA HIS A 387 22.95 0.84 19.15
C HIS A 387 22.98 -0.16 17.99
N SER A 388 21.85 -0.81 17.67
CA SER A 388 21.81 -1.91 16.70
C SER A 388 21.67 -1.44 15.25
N MET A 389 21.57 -0.13 15.00
CA MET A 389 21.30 0.45 13.68
C MET A 389 22.49 1.22 13.09
N HIS A 390 23.59 1.36 13.84
CA HIS A 390 24.82 2.06 13.41
C HIS A 390 25.94 1.09 13.03
#